data_AF-A0A9D4JL53-F1
#
_entry.id   AF-A0A9D4JL53-F1
#
_cell.length_a   1.000
_cell.length_b   1.000
_cell.length_c   1.000
_cell.angle_alpha   90.00
_cell.angle_beta   90.00
_cell.angle_gamma   90.00
#
_symmetry.space_group_name_H-M   'P 1'
#
loop_
_entity.id
_entity.type
_entity.pdbx_description
1 polymer ?
#
loop_
_entity_poly.entity_id
_entity_poly.type
_entity_poly.pdbx_seq_one_letter_code
_entity_poly.pdbx_strand_id
1 'polypeptide(L)'
;MSKNQEDSSGNFSNSLTVEQSLLSREVEKALEKQRDLMLDQFSVRFGNKSNNNRNQDFQFKKEGLKYQFNFNMERVDILKKIERLCDLQDVEQATSLIRSEAQALQQRNKLLKITDKHGWDTVREYDEHPLADKDDDAAKLRSAIARAKQNRRFRPNDVSSRSKDYGASSIRSSSQFFRGPSARFGEVASRRY
;
A
#
# COMPACT_ATOMS: atom_id res chain seq x y z
N MET A 1 -55.01 -57.71 59.74
CA MET A 1 -54.66 -57.90 58.31
C MET A 1 -54.34 -56.54 57.73
N SER A 2 -53.06 -56.18 57.67
CA SER A 2 -52.58 -54.95 57.05
C SER A 2 -52.38 -55.18 55.56
N LYS A 3 -52.84 -54.25 54.71
CA LYS A 3 -52.39 -54.13 53.33
C LYS A 3 -52.01 -52.67 53.06
N ASN A 4 -50.73 -52.50 52.77
CA ASN A 4 -50.08 -51.26 52.40
C ASN A 4 -50.63 -50.75 51.06
N GLN A 5 -50.77 -49.43 50.95
CA GLN A 5 -51.08 -48.69 49.74
C GLN A 5 -50.05 -47.56 49.61
N GLU A 6 -48.89 -47.89 49.05
CA GLU A 6 -47.94 -46.98 48.39
C GLU A 6 -47.51 -47.83 47.16
N ASP A 7 -47.80 -47.45 45.92
CA ASP A 7 -46.92 -46.61 45.11
C ASP A 7 -47.63 -46.27 43.78
N SER A 8 -47.78 -44.98 43.43
CA SER A 8 -48.16 -44.59 42.07
C SER A 8 -47.70 -43.18 41.65
N SER A 9 -47.10 -42.40 42.55
CA SER A 9 -46.70 -41.01 42.30
C SER A 9 -45.33 -40.84 41.62
N GLY A 10 -44.52 -41.89 41.49
CA GLY A 10 -43.13 -41.80 41.00
C GLY A 10 -42.92 -41.80 39.47
N ASN A 11 -43.92 -42.18 38.67
CA ASN A 11 -43.71 -42.45 37.24
C ASN A 11 -44.06 -41.27 36.31
N PHE A 12 -44.93 -40.36 36.75
CA PHE A 12 -45.42 -39.24 35.93
C PHE A 12 -44.37 -38.12 35.83
N SER A 13 -43.63 -37.87 36.92
CA SER A 13 -42.61 -36.82 36.98
C SER A 13 -41.40 -37.10 36.10
N ASN A 14 -41.04 -38.38 35.90
CA ASN A 14 -39.92 -38.79 35.04
C ASN A 14 -40.25 -38.67 33.54
N SER A 15 -41.50 -38.87 33.15
CA SER A 15 -41.94 -38.66 31.76
C SER A 15 -41.88 -37.18 31.38
N LEU A 16 -42.32 -36.31 32.28
CA LEU A 16 -42.36 -34.86 32.05
C LEU A 16 -40.95 -34.26 31.94
N THR A 17 -40.01 -34.73 32.75
CA THR A 17 -38.60 -34.28 32.68
C THR A 17 -37.89 -34.76 31.40
N VAL A 18 -38.22 -35.97 30.92
CA VAL A 18 -37.70 -36.49 29.64
C VAL A 18 -38.23 -35.65 28.48
N GLU A 19 -39.52 -35.33 28.43
CA GLU A 19 -40.08 -34.49 27.37
C GLU A 19 -39.51 -33.06 27.38
N GLN A 20 -39.33 -32.47 28.56
CA GLN A 20 -38.67 -31.16 28.70
C GLN A 20 -37.21 -31.18 28.22
N SER A 21 -36.48 -32.29 28.47
CA SER A 21 -35.11 -32.46 27.98
C SER A 21 -35.05 -32.58 26.45
N LEU A 22 -36.02 -33.27 25.83
CA LEU A 22 -36.13 -33.42 24.39
C LEU A 22 -36.47 -32.10 23.72
N LEU A 23 -37.40 -31.33 24.29
CA LEU A 23 -37.75 -30.01 23.81
C LEU A 23 -36.54 -29.06 23.87
N SER A 24 -35.81 -29.07 24.98
CA SER A 24 -34.62 -28.23 25.16
C SER A 24 -33.54 -28.54 24.12
N ARG A 25 -33.32 -29.83 23.85
CA ARG A 25 -32.36 -30.30 22.84
C ARG A 25 -32.78 -29.92 21.42
N GLU A 26 -34.08 -29.93 21.13
CA GLU A 26 -34.60 -29.53 19.81
C GLU A 26 -34.49 -28.02 19.59
N VAL A 27 -34.76 -27.22 20.64
CA VAL A 27 -34.53 -25.76 20.62
C VAL A 27 -33.05 -25.45 20.39
N GLU A 28 -32.15 -26.16 21.07
CA GLU A 28 -30.71 -25.96 20.92
C GLU A 28 -30.22 -26.29 19.50
N LYS A 29 -30.69 -27.39 18.90
CA LYS A 29 -30.43 -27.71 17.48
C LYS A 29 -30.99 -26.66 16.52
N ALA A 30 -32.19 -26.13 16.79
CA ALA A 30 -32.80 -25.11 15.96
C ALA A 30 -31.98 -23.80 16.00
N LEU A 31 -31.48 -23.44 17.18
CA LEU A 31 -30.60 -22.28 17.37
C LEU A 31 -29.24 -22.46 16.68
N GLU A 32 -28.65 -23.64 16.78
CA GLU A 32 -27.37 -23.95 16.13
C GLU A 32 -27.50 -23.90 14.61
N LYS A 33 -28.58 -24.46 14.05
CA LYS A 33 -28.89 -24.35 12.62
C LYS A 33 -29.13 -22.89 12.18
N GLN A 34 -29.78 -22.07 13.01
CA GLN A 34 -29.91 -20.63 12.74
C GLN A 34 -28.56 -19.92 12.77
N ARG A 35 -27.68 -20.25 13.72
CA ARG A 35 -26.33 -19.70 13.80
C ARG A 35 -25.52 -20.02 12.56
N ASP A 36 -25.57 -21.27 12.08
CA ASP A 36 -24.89 -21.69 10.86
C ASP A 36 -25.44 -20.97 9.61
N LEU A 37 -26.76 -20.84 9.51
CA LEU A 37 -27.40 -20.06 8.44
C LEU A 37 -27.01 -18.58 8.49
N MET A 38 -26.90 -18.00 9.69
CA MET A 38 -26.40 -16.64 9.84
C MET A 38 -24.94 -16.55 9.41
N LEU A 39 -24.06 -17.45 9.87
CA LEU A 39 -22.64 -17.45 9.50
C LEU A 39 -22.43 -17.66 7.98
N ASP A 40 -23.25 -18.49 7.35
CA ASP A 40 -23.24 -18.68 5.90
C ASP A 40 -23.73 -17.43 5.16
N GLN A 41 -24.84 -16.82 5.59
CA GLN A 41 -25.28 -15.53 5.06
C GLN A 41 -24.23 -14.43 5.27
N PHE A 42 -23.56 -14.43 6.43
CA PHE A 42 -22.48 -13.50 6.71
C PHE A 42 -21.27 -13.79 5.81
N SER A 43 -20.96 -15.05 5.50
CA SER A 43 -19.89 -15.43 4.58
C SER A 43 -20.24 -15.14 3.12
N VAL A 44 -21.51 -15.19 2.73
CA VAL A 44 -21.96 -14.85 1.37
C VAL A 44 -22.03 -13.33 1.17
N ARG A 45 -22.50 -12.58 2.20
CA ARG A 45 -22.62 -11.11 2.15
C ARG A 45 -21.32 -10.37 2.49
N PHE A 46 -20.55 -10.89 3.45
CA PHE A 46 -19.33 -10.28 3.99
C PHE A 46 -18.09 -11.15 3.84
N GLY A 47 -18.20 -12.31 3.17
CA GLY A 47 -17.04 -13.06 2.76
C GLY A 47 -16.11 -12.12 2.03
N ASN A 48 -14.95 -11.91 2.64
CA ASN A 48 -13.82 -11.25 2.03
C ASN A 48 -13.58 -11.98 0.71
N LYS A 49 -14.14 -11.47 -0.39
CA LYS A 49 -13.50 -11.55 -1.68
C LYS A 49 -12.19 -10.80 -1.49
N SER A 50 -11.21 -11.53 -0.96
CA SER A 50 -9.82 -11.26 -1.15
C SER A 50 -9.64 -11.19 -2.65
N ASN A 51 -9.81 -9.97 -3.18
CA ASN A 51 -9.53 -9.62 -4.56
C ASN A 51 -8.00 -9.64 -4.80
N ASN A 52 -7.25 -10.43 -4.04
CA ASN A 52 -5.82 -10.68 -4.24
C ASN A 52 -5.54 -11.42 -5.56
N ASN A 53 -6.57 -11.88 -6.28
CA ASN A 53 -6.42 -12.59 -7.56
C ASN A 53 -6.88 -11.83 -8.82
N ARG A 54 -7.26 -10.54 -8.75
CA ARG A 54 -7.63 -9.78 -9.97
C ARG A 54 -6.48 -8.96 -10.59
N ASN A 55 -5.30 -8.95 -9.97
CA ASN A 55 -4.16 -8.14 -10.41
C ASN A 55 -2.88 -8.97 -10.65
N GLN A 56 -2.98 -10.28 -10.92
CA GLN A 56 -1.78 -11.05 -11.26
C GLN A 56 -1.20 -10.73 -12.65
N ASP A 57 -1.91 -10.00 -13.50
CA ASP A 57 -1.45 -9.70 -14.87
C ASP A 57 -1.06 -8.24 -15.14
N PHE A 58 -1.23 -7.32 -14.18
CA PHE A 58 -0.91 -5.91 -14.39
C PHE A 58 0.39 -5.49 -13.69
N GLN A 59 1.45 -5.29 -14.48
CA GLN A 59 2.71 -4.75 -14.00
C GLN A 59 2.76 -3.22 -14.16
N PHE A 60 2.91 -2.51 -13.05
CA PHE A 60 3.12 -1.07 -13.07
C PHE A 60 4.51 -0.72 -13.63
N LYS A 61 4.55 0.08 -14.70
CA LYS A 61 5.81 0.58 -15.30
C LYS A 61 6.62 1.49 -14.38
N LYS A 62 5.97 2.13 -13.40
CA LYS A 62 6.60 3.06 -12.46
C LYS A 62 6.24 2.65 -11.04
N GLU A 63 7.23 2.51 -10.18
CA GLU A 63 7.02 2.16 -8.77
C GLU A 63 6.07 3.13 -8.06
N GLY A 64 6.16 4.42 -8.37
CA GLY A 64 5.25 5.44 -7.83
C GLY A 64 3.76 5.19 -8.10
N LEU A 65 3.43 4.65 -9.27
CA LEU A 65 2.04 4.29 -9.61
C LEU A 65 1.58 3.08 -8.81
N LYS A 66 2.47 2.10 -8.61
CA LYS A 66 2.20 0.94 -7.74
C LYS A 66 1.93 1.39 -6.31
N TYR A 67 2.75 2.29 -5.76
CA TYR A 67 2.52 2.86 -4.42
C TYR A 67 1.19 3.59 -4.33
N GLN A 68 0.83 4.39 -5.33
CA GLN A 68 -0.45 5.11 -5.32
C GLN A 68 -1.64 4.15 -5.43
N PHE A 69 -1.52 3.12 -6.26
CA PHE A 69 -2.56 2.12 -6.42
C PHE A 69 -2.80 1.35 -5.13
N ASN A 70 -1.75 0.82 -4.52
CA ASN A 70 -1.83 0.11 -3.24
C ASN A 70 -2.40 1.01 -2.15
N PHE A 71 -1.94 2.27 -2.09
CA PHE A 71 -2.46 3.25 -1.16
C PHE A 71 -3.97 3.45 -1.33
N ASN A 72 -4.45 3.58 -2.57
CA ASN A 72 -5.88 3.74 -2.84
C ASN A 72 -6.69 2.48 -2.49
N MET A 73 -6.16 1.30 -2.79
CA MET A 73 -6.84 0.02 -2.50
C MET A 73 -7.10 -0.17 -1.01
N GLU A 74 -6.08 0.04 -0.18
CA GLU A 74 -6.22 -0.05 1.28
C GLU A 74 -7.28 0.94 1.83
N ARG A 75 -7.36 2.14 1.25
CA ARG A 75 -8.38 3.15 1.63
C ARG A 75 -9.78 2.73 1.23
N VAL A 76 -9.94 2.11 0.06
CA VAL A 76 -11.23 1.52 -0.33
C VAL A 76 -11.65 0.44 0.68
N ASP A 77 -10.73 -0.39 1.15
CA ASP A 77 -11.04 -1.44 2.12
C ASP A 77 -11.40 -0.86 3.51
N ILE A 78 -10.74 0.21 3.93
CA ILE A 78 -11.05 0.90 5.19
C ILE A 78 -12.39 1.64 5.10
N LEU A 79 -12.71 2.27 3.97
CA LEU A 79 -14.03 2.88 3.76
C LEU A 79 -15.16 1.84 3.84
N LYS A 80 -14.98 0.65 3.26
CA LYS A 80 -15.92 -0.47 3.43
C LYS A 80 -16.02 -0.98 4.87
N LYS A 81 -14.95 -0.84 5.66
CA LYS A 81 -14.95 -1.17 7.09
C LYS A 81 -15.74 -0.12 7.87
N ILE A 82 -15.56 1.16 7.54
CA ILE A 82 -16.33 2.27 8.13
C ILE A 82 -17.82 2.11 7.82
N GLU A 83 -18.18 1.79 6.58
CA GLU A 83 -19.56 1.50 6.17
C GLU A 83 -20.19 0.42 7.06
N ARG A 84 -19.48 -0.69 7.29
CA ARG A 84 -19.93 -1.77 8.20
C ARG A 84 -20.05 -1.32 9.65
N LEU A 85 -19.15 -0.47 10.14
CA LEU A 85 -19.24 0.06 11.51
C LEU A 85 -20.43 1.00 11.68
N CYS A 86 -20.75 1.78 10.65
CA CYS A 86 -21.96 2.59 10.61
C CYS A 86 -23.23 1.72 10.68
N ASP A 87 -23.28 0.61 9.93
CA ASP A 87 -24.40 -0.34 9.98
C ASP A 87 -24.58 -0.97 11.38
N LEU A 88 -23.46 -1.22 12.07
CA LEU A 88 -23.43 -1.74 13.44
C LEU A 88 -23.67 -0.67 14.51
N GLN A 89 -23.88 0.59 14.13
CA GLN A 89 -23.99 1.76 15.02
C GLN A 89 -22.78 1.97 15.95
N ASP A 90 -21.60 1.44 15.58
CA ASP A 90 -20.35 1.68 16.29
C ASP A 90 -19.69 2.98 15.80
N VAL A 91 -20.27 4.09 16.25
CA VAL A 91 -19.87 5.44 15.84
C VAL A 91 -18.46 5.79 16.35
N GLU A 92 -18.05 5.26 17.50
CA GLU A 92 -16.75 5.56 18.09
C GLU A 92 -15.61 4.97 17.24
N GLN A 93 -15.70 3.67 16.90
CA GLN A 93 -14.71 3.04 16.03
C GLN A 93 -14.71 3.61 14.62
N ALA A 94 -15.89 3.91 14.07
CA ALA A 94 -16.01 4.54 12.75
C ALA A 94 -15.30 5.91 12.73
N THR A 95 -15.53 6.75 13.77
CA THR A 95 -14.91 8.07 13.88
C THR A 95 -13.39 7.97 14.07
N SER A 96 -12.91 7.00 14.85
CA SER A 96 -11.49 6.73 15.03
C SER A 96 -10.81 6.38 13.71
N LEU A 97 -11.40 5.48 12.92
CA LEU A 97 -10.89 5.12 11.60
C LEU A 97 -10.89 6.33 10.65
N ILE A 98 -11.97 7.12 10.61
CA ILE A 98 -12.03 8.32 9.76
C ILE A 98 -10.89 9.30 10.08
N ARG A 99 -10.60 9.52 11.37
CA ARG A 99 -9.49 10.40 11.78
C ARG A 99 -8.13 9.84 11.35
N SER A 100 -7.90 8.55 11.52
CA SER A 100 -6.69 7.88 11.07
C SER A 100 -6.52 7.99 9.55
N GLU A 101 -7.60 7.80 8.79
CA GLU A 101 -7.60 7.90 7.34
C GLU A 101 -7.35 9.33 6.85
N ALA A 102 -7.91 10.33 7.53
CA ALA A 102 -7.64 11.73 7.23
C ALA A 102 -6.15 12.07 7.42
N GLN A 103 -5.52 11.57 8.47
CA GLN A 103 -4.07 11.72 8.70
C GLN A 103 -3.24 11.02 7.62
N ALA A 104 -3.61 9.78 7.26
CA ALA A 104 -2.95 9.03 6.20
C ALA A 104 -3.01 9.76 4.85
N LEU A 105 -4.16 10.36 4.51
CA LEU A 105 -4.33 11.18 3.31
C LEU A 105 -3.48 12.45 3.36
N GLN A 106 -3.40 13.12 4.50
CA GLN A 106 -2.56 14.31 4.68
C GLN A 106 -1.07 13.97 4.50
N GLN A 107 -0.61 12.90 5.13
CA GLN A 107 0.76 12.40 4.96
C GLN A 107 1.02 12.05 3.49
N ARG A 108 0.07 11.39 2.82
CA ARG A 108 0.22 11.03 1.41
C ARG A 108 0.31 12.26 0.50
N ASN A 109 -0.54 13.26 0.72
CA ASN A 109 -0.49 14.52 -0.04
C ASN A 109 0.85 15.24 0.12
N LYS A 110 1.46 15.16 1.30
CA LYS A 110 2.81 15.66 1.52
C LYS A 110 3.85 14.87 0.72
N LEU A 111 3.79 13.55 0.70
CA LEU A 111 4.69 12.72 -0.10
C LEU A 111 4.56 13.03 -1.60
N LEU A 112 3.34 13.22 -2.11
CA LEU A 112 3.11 13.61 -3.51
C LEU A 112 3.73 14.97 -3.85
N LYS A 113 3.66 15.95 -2.94
CA LYS A 113 4.34 17.25 -3.11
C LYS A 113 5.87 17.09 -3.16
N ILE A 114 6.43 16.19 -2.36
CA ILE A 114 7.87 15.87 -2.40
C ILE A 114 8.22 15.19 -3.72
N THR A 115 7.39 14.24 -4.18
CA THR A 115 7.57 13.57 -5.47
C THR A 115 7.58 14.57 -6.63
N ASP A 116 6.64 15.51 -6.65
CA ASP A 116 6.53 16.50 -7.73
C ASP A 116 7.82 17.32 -7.86
N LYS A 117 8.43 17.71 -6.74
CA LYS A 117 9.65 18.53 -6.71
C LYS A 117 10.96 17.74 -6.82
N HIS A 118 11.03 16.54 -6.28
CA HIS A 118 12.30 15.82 -6.06
C HIS A 118 12.30 14.36 -6.57
N GLY A 119 11.13 13.85 -6.97
CA GLY A 119 10.94 12.49 -7.48
C GLY A 119 10.71 11.43 -6.39
N TRP A 120 10.39 10.22 -6.84
CA TRP A 120 10.08 9.08 -5.95
C TRP A 120 11.27 8.59 -5.13
N ASP A 121 12.51 8.78 -5.60
CA ASP A 121 13.70 8.38 -4.83
C ASP A 121 13.82 9.16 -3.52
N THR A 122 13.50 10.46 -3.54
CA THR A 122 13.50 11.28 -2.32
C THR A 122 12.39 10.89 -1.36
N VAL A 123 11.24 10.48 -1.88
CA VAL A 123 10.15 9.95 -1.04
C VAL A 123 10.58 8.67 -0.35
N ARG A 124 11.26 7.77 -1.06
CA ARG A 124 11.79 6.52 -0.49
C ARG A 124 12.72 6.80 0.69
N GLU A 125 13.73 7.65 0.48
CA GLU A 125 14.69 8.05 1.53
C GLU A 125 14.01 8.77 2.70
N TYR A 126 12.95 9.53 2.42
CA TYR A 126 12.18 10.26 3.43
C TYR A 126 11.32 9.32 4.30
N ASP A 127 10.82 8.21 3.73
CA ASP A 127 9.96 7.25 4.43
C ASP A 127 10.78 6.15 5.14
N GLU A 128 11.82 5.62 4.49
CA GLU A 128 12.67 4.52 4.99
C GLU A 128 13.60 4.90 6.14
N HIS A 129 13.90 6.20 6.30
CA HIS A 129 14.82 6.67 7.34
C HIS A 129 14.13 7.57 8.37
N PRO A 130 13.49 6.97 9.39
CA PRO A 130 12.93 7.69 10.53
C PRO A 130 14.00 8.18 11.53
N LEU A 131 15.29 8.01 11.24
CA LEU A 131 16.41 8.42 12.10
C LEU A 131 16.53 9.95 12.18
N ALA A 132 15.68 10.55 13.01
CA ALA A 132 16.09 11.34 14.15
C ALA A 132 14.82 11.69 14.94
N ASP A 133 14.69 11.13 16.14
CA ASP A 133 13.63 11.40 17.12
C ASP A 133 13.55 12.90 17.55
N LYS A 134 14.32 13.80 16.91
CA LYS A 134 14.44 15.23 17.21
C LYS A 134 14.61 16.15 15.98
N ASP A 135 14.49 15.68 14.73
CA ASP A 135 14.68 16.55 13.56
C ASP A 135 13.39 17.23 13.09
N ASP A 136 13.49 18.54 12.88
CA ASP A 136 12.52 19.35 12.12
C ASP A 136 12.25 18.68 10.76
N ASP A 137 10.99 18.67 10.34
CA ASP A 137 10.53 18.06 9.09
C ASP A 137 11.30 18.60 7.86
N ALA A 138 11.70 19.88 7.93
CA ALA A 138 12.53 20.50 6.92
C ALA A 138 13.96 19.91 6.89
N ALA A 139 14.54 19.58 8.05
CA ALA A 139 15.84 18.91 8.15
C ALA A 139 15.77 17.49 7.59
N LYS A 140 14.71 16.74 7.93
CA LYS A 140 14.44 15.41 7.40
C LYS A 140 14.36 15.42 5.86
N LEU A 141 13.62 16.37 5.28
CA LEU A 141 13.52 16.52 3.84
C LEU A 141 14.87 16.87 3.19
N ARG A 142 15.65 17.78 3.76
CA ARG A 142 17.00 18.11 3.26
C ARG A 142 17.92 16.89 3.22
N SER A 143 17.92 16.10 4.29
CA SER A 143 18.69 14.87 4.40
C SER A 143 18.27 13.85 3.34
N ALA A 144 16.96 13.63 3.16
CA ALA A 144 16.43 12.73 2.14
C ALA A 144 16.81 13.18 0.71
N ILE A 145 16.75 14.48 0.42
CA ILE A 145 17.18 15.05 -0.87
C ILE A 145 18.68 14.79 -1.10
N ALA A 146 19.52 15.00 -0.09
CA ALA A 146 20.96 14.79 -0.20
C ALA A 146 21.30 13.33 -0.49
N ARG A 147 20.70 12.38 0.25
CA ARG A 147 20.89 10.93 0.05
C ARG A 147 20.38 10.47 -1.31
N ALA A 148 19.19 10.91 -1.72
CA ALA A 148 18.64 10.59 -3.04
C ALA A 148 19.54 11.10 -4.18
N LYS A 149 20.07 12.33 -4.07
CA LYS A 149 21.02 12.87 -5.04
C LYS A 149 22.34 12.09 -5.07
N GLN A 150 22.84 11.69 -3.90
CA GLN A 150 24.04 10.86 -3.80
C GLN A 150 23.82 9.51 -4.48
N ASN A 151 22.71 8.84 -4.18
CA ASN A 151 22.36 7.54 -4.75
C ASN A 151 22.17 7.61 -6.28
N ARG A 152 21.64 8.72 -6.81
CA ARG A 152 21.58 8.94 -8.27
C ARG A 152 22.95 9.10 -8.92
N ARG A 153 23.95 9.65 -8.22
CA ARG A 153 25.32 9.83 -8.75
C ARG A 153 26.10 8.52 -8.78
N PHE A 154 25.81 7.60 -7.86
CA PHE A 154 26.49 6.30 -7.78
C PHE A 154 25.80 5.19 -8.59
N ARG A 155 24.60 5.43 -9.13
CA ARG A 155 23.98 4.56 -10.14
C ARG A 155 24.56 4.94 -11.51
N PRO A 156 25.38 4.09 -12.16
CA PRO A 156 25.81 4.36 -13.53
C PRO A 156 24.58 4.27 -14.43
N ASN A 157 24.09 5.44 -14.86
CA ASN A 157 23.20 5.70 -15.98
C ASN A 157 22.38 4.51 -16.52
N ASP A 158 21.10 4.43 -16.11
CA ASP A 158 20.05 3.97 -17.01
C ASP A 158 19.58 5.17 -17.84
N VAL A 159 20.43 5.59 -18.78
CA VAL A 159 20.10 6.62 -19.79
C VAL A 159 19.20 5.99 -20.86
N SER A 160 17.95 5.77 -20.48
CA SER A 160 16.85 5.53 -21.42
C SER A 160 16.57 6.81 -22.21
N SER A 161 17.27 6.94 -23.33
CA SER A 161 16.86 7.58 -24.59
C SER A 161 15.85 8.74 -24.49
N ARG A 162 16.37 9.95 -24.34
CA ARG A 162 15.63 11.17 -24.71
C ARG A 162 16.51 12.24 -25.35
N SER A 163 17.41 11.83 -26.25
CA SER A 163 17.90 12.72 -27.31
C SER A 163 16.94 12.63 -28.50
N LYS A 164 15.96 13.55 -28.56
CA LYS A 164 15.33 13.91 -29.83
C LYS A 164 16.23 14.94 -30.50
N ASP A 165 17.34 14.48 -31.08
CA ASP A 165 18.10 15.27 -32.03
C ASP A 165 17.39 15.16 -33.39
N TYR A 166 16.48 16.09 -33.65
CA TYR A 166 16.06 16.38 -35.01
C TYR A 166 17.11 17.30 -35.64
N GLY A 167 17.84 16.76 -36.61
CA GLY A 167 18.32 17.52 -37.77
C GLY A 167 19.68 18.21 -37.64
N ALA A 168 20.74 17.46 -37.89
CA ALA A 168 21.89 17.98 -38.62
C ALA A 168 22.50 16.85 -39.45
N SER A 169 22.00 16.69 -40.68
CA SER A 169 22.64 15.91 -41.72
C SER A 169 23.99 16.53 -42.06
N SER A 170 25.10 15.88 -41.71
CA SER A 170 26.37 16.08 -42.39
C SER A 170 27.02 14.73 -42.66
N ILE A 171 26.68 14.20 -43.83
CA ILE A 171 27.44 13.19 -44.55
C ILE A 171 28.88 13.71 -44.74
N ARG A 172 29.88 12.93 -44.32
CA ARG A 172 31.26 12.79 -44.87
C ARG A 172 32.11 12.05 -43.83
N SER A 173 32.11 10.71 -43.83
CA SER A 173 33.03 9.84 -44.59
C SER A 173 34.52 10.16 -44.39
N SER A 174 35.17 9.32 -43.58
CA SER A 174 36.47 8.68 -43.82
C SER A 174 37.61 9.50 -44.44
N SER A 175 38.57 9.91 -43.60
CA SER A 175 40.01 9.64 -43.83
C SER A 175 40.84 10.12 -42.63
N GLN A 176 41.54 9.19 -42.02
CA GLN A 176 42.78 9.41 -41.28
C GLN A 176 43.66 10.42 -42.02
N PHE A 177 44.36 11.33 -41.33
CA PHE A 177 45.77 11.65 -41.58
C PHE A 177 46.29 12.63 -40.51
N PHE A 178 47.33 12.18 -39.80
CA PHE A 178 48.28 12.95 -39.02
C PHE A 178 48.66 14.29 -39.66
N ARG A 179 48.64 15.39 -38.89
CA ARG A 179 49.62 16.49 -39.01
C ARG A 179 49.87 17.10 -37.62
N GLY A 180 51.09 16.91 -37.13
CA GLY A 180 51.59 17.48 -35.87
C GLY A 180 51.90 18.99 -35.96
N PRO A 181 52.36 19.59 -34.85
CA PRO A 181 52.59 21.03 -34.76
C PRO A 181 53.98 21.38 -35.32
N SER A 182 54.02 22.18 -36.38
CA SER A 182 55.26 22.78 -36.89
C SER A 182 55.40 24.19 -36.35
N ALA A 183 56.46 24.41 -35.56
CA ALA A 183 56.89 25.72 -35.09
C ALA A 183 58.28 26.04 -35.69
N ARG A 184 58.47 27.34 -35.98
CA ARG A 184 59.74 28.07 -36.16
C ARG A 184 60.51 27.94 -37.48
N PHE A 185 60.47 29.02 -38.25
CA PHE A 185 61.58 29.80 -38.85
C PHE A 185 60.95 31.20 -39.11
N GLY A 186 61.42 32.37 -38.67
CA GLY A 186 62.76 32.82 -38.32
C GLY A 186 63.35 33.61 -39.48
N GLU A 187 62.96 34.89 -39.69
CA GLU A 187 63.87 35.86 -40.32
C GLU A 187 63.48 37.33 -40.07
N VAL A 188 64.54 38.13 -39.96
CA VAL A 188 64.66 39.51 -39.48
C VAL A 188 65.12 40.36 -40.66
N ALA A 189 64.54 41.56 -40.85
CA ALA A 189 65.16 42.76 -41.43
C ALA A 189 64.04 43.78 -41.74
N SER A 190 64.16 45.09 -41.66
CA SER A 190 65.16 46.00 -41.11
C SER A 190 64.46 47.36 -41.06
N ARG A 191 64.49 48.04 -39.92
CA ARG A 191 64.30 49.50 -39.88
C ARG A 191 65.60 50.15 -40.32
N ARG A 192 65.54 51.15 -41.20
CA ARG A 192 66.31 52.40 -41.08
C ARG A 192 65.79 53.45 -42.06
N TYR A 193 65.57 54.64 -41.51
CA TYR A 193 65.90 55.91 -42.15
C TYR A 193 67.43 56.04 -42.22
#